data_AF-A0A7V9LD02-F1
#
_entry.id   AF-A0A7V9LD02-F1
#
_cell.length_a   1.000
_cell.length_b   1.000
_cell.length_c   1.000
_cell.angle_alpha   90.00
_cell.angle_beta   90.00
_cell.angle_gamma   90.00
#
_symmetry.space_group_name_H-M   'P 1'
#
loop_
_entity.id
_entity.type
_entity.pdbx_description
1 polymer ?
#
loop_
_entity_poly.entity_id
_entity_poly.type
_entity_poly.pdbx_seq_one_letter_code
_entity_poly.pdbx_strand_id
1 'polypeptide(L)'
;DGGNTNPTDGNPTDGDGSTTDAEIPGLDAPPFGGTCVPGGSQCSNCVDDDNDGFVDGADVECSGPFDDREDSFETGIPGDNKDAVNQDCFFDGNSGAGNDGCNIHVCCLLGATTKQECPIGANQFEPNDCPPPIGTGVISQKCKDECGKLAPPGCDCFGCCTVCDPATNQCVDIAVNPQTSPDCDATNILDPTKCLRCDQVTECGNPECGGTSCILCPGQTEADLDPSCTGTAQCPVGTTSCTPSASGGICPDQQFCANGDPMTGEGGCCIQVLQ
;
A
#
# COMPACT_ATOMS: atom_id res chain seq x y z
N ASP A 1 -27.73 -71.59 12.46
CA ASP A 1 -27.44 -70.17 12.19
C ASP A 1 -26.82 -70.06 10.82
N GLY A 2 -27.51 -69.72 9.72
CA GLY A 2 -28.60 -68.73 9.56
C GLY A 2 -27.96 -67.36 9.30
N GLY A 3 -28.12 -66.65 8.17
CA GLY A 3 -28.85 -66.79 6.90
C GLY A 3 -28.11 -65.94 5.85
N ASN A 4 -28.07 -66.35 4.58
CA ASN A 4 -29.05 -66.11 3.50
C ASN A 4 -28.87 -64.77 2.75
N THR A 5 -28.79 -64.92 1.44
CA THR A 5 -28.58 -63.96 0.34
C THR A 5 -29.84 -63.18 -0.04
N ASN A 6 -29.73 -61.92 -0.52
CA ASN A 6 -30.16 -61.48 -1.87
C ASN A 6 -29.81 -59.99 -2.15
N PRO A 7 -29.41 -59.62 -3.39
CA PRO A 7 -29.31 -58.24 -3.91
C PRO A 7 -30.60 -57.81 -4.66
N THR A 8 -30.62 -56.56 -5.20
CA THR A 8 -31.63 -55.82 -6.04
C THR A 8 -32.18 -54.58 -5.29
N ASP A 9 -32.40 -53.37 -5.81
CA ASP A 9 -32.28 -52.71 -7.13
C ASP A 9 -32.45 -51.18 -6.91
N GLY A 10 -31.89 -50.34 -7.78
CA GLY A 10 -32.64 -49.22 -8.38
C GLY A 10 -32.52 -47.77 -7.87
N ASN A 11 -31.77 -46.97 -8.65
CA ASN A 11 -32.15 -45.66 -9.25
C ASN A 11 -32.03 -44.34 -8.42
N PRO A 12 -32.14 -43.13 -9.03
CA PRO A 12 -31.05 -42.15 -9.17
C PRO A 12 -31.38 -40.78 -8.51
N THR A 13 -30.38 -39.97 -8.17
CA THR A 13 -30.57 -38.54 -7.85
C THR A 13 -29.29 -37.82 -8.29
N ASP A 14 -29.30 -37.04 -9.36
CA ASP A 14 -29.73 -35.63 -9.43
C ASP A 14 -28.96 -34.74 -8.45
N GLY A 15 -28.37 -33.70 -9.03
CA GLY A 15 -27.37 -32.85 -8.40
C GLY A 15 -27.91 -31.81 -7.44
N ASP A 16 -26.95 -31.28 -6.68
CA ASP A 16 -26.83 -29.92 -6.16
C ASP A 16 -25.30 -29.76 -5.96
N GLY A 17 -24.63 -28.72 -6.45
CA GLY A 17 -24.98 -27.35 -6.18
C GLY A 17 -24.50 -26.97 -4.78
N SER A 18 -23.21 -27.11 -4.48
CA SER A 18 -22.61 -26.58 -3.25
C SER A 18 -21.69 -25.43 -3.59
N THR A 19 -22.23 -24.24 -3.34
CA THR A 19 -21.55 -22.99 -3.07
C THR A 19 -20.45 -23.18 -2.03
N THR A 20 -19.24 -22.83 -2.40
CA THR A 20 -18.21 -22.24 -1.53
C THR A 20 -17.62 -21.14 -2.41
N ASP A 21 -18.10 -19.89 -2.39
CA ASP A 21 -18.06 -18.97 -1.25
C ASP A 21 -16.98 -19.39 -0.26
N ALA A 22 -15.75 -19.48 -0.76
CA ALA A 22 -14.59 -19.35 0.08
C ALA A 22 -14.49 -17.86 0.41
N GLU A 23 -15.14 -17.46 1.50
CA GLU A 23 -14.50 -16.53 2.42
C GLU A 23 -13.03 -16.95 2.52
N ILE A 24 -12.08 -16.04 2.34
CA ILE A 24 -10.74 -16.22 2.90
C ILE A 24 -10.77 -15.49 4.24
N PRO A 25 -11.17 -16.16 5.35
CA PRO A 25 -11.01 -15.61 6.67
C PRO A 25 -9.54 -15.81 7.08
N GLY A 26 -8.84 -14.70 7.32
CA GLY A 26 -7.54 -14.70 7.99
C GLY A 26 -6.46 -15.45 7.20
N LEU A 27 -5.75 -14.73 6.34
CA LEU A 27 -4.33 -14.99 6.23
C LEU A 27 -3.73 -14.63 7.59
N ASP A 28 -3.68 -15.60 8.51
CA ASP A 28 -2.64 -15.64 9.53
C ASP A 28 -1.32 -15.80 8.77
N ALA A 29 -0.90 -14.74 8.07
CA ALA A 29 0.37 -14.67 7.42
C ALA A 29 1.42 -14.90 8.52
N PRO A 30 2.40 -15.80 8.29
CA PRO A 30 3.47 -15.98 9.25
C PRO A 30 4.07 -14.62 9.60
N PRO A 31 4.54 -14.39 10.84
CA PRO A 31 5.07 -13.09 11.24
C PRO A 31 6.10 -12.65 10.20
N PHE A 32 5.81 -11.55 9.52
CA PHE A 32 6.74 -10.93 8.58
C PHE A 32 7.92 -10.44 9.43
N GLY A 33 9.02 -11.18 9.39
CA GLY A 33 10.20 -10.95 10.21
C GLY A 33 11.40 -10.80 9.29
N GLY A 34 11.32 -9.86 8.35
CA GLY A 34 12.24 -9.79 7.21
C GLY A 34 12.14 -8.50 6.43
N THR A 35 13.11 -8.33 5.53
CA THR A 35 12.96 -7.46 4.35
C THR A 35 12.16 -8.18 3.26
N CYS A 36 12.26 -9.51 3.20
CA CYS A 36 11.51 -10.36 2.27
C CYS A 36 11.35 -11.79 2.83
N VAL A 37 10.34 -12.51 2.35
CA VAL A 37 9.95 -13.89 2.65
C VAL A 37 9.94 -14.69 1.34
N PRO A 38 10.97 -15.51 1.04
CA PRO A 38 11.03 -16.27 -0.21
C PRO A 38 9.78 -17.12 -0.47
N GLY A 39 9.18 -16.93 -1.65
CA GLY A 39 7.92 -17.57 -2.04
C GLY A 39 6.66 -16.94 -1.43
N GLY A 40 6.77 -15.73 -0.87
CA GLY A 40 5.66 -14.86 -0.49
C GLY A 40 5.01 -14.18 -1.69
N SER A 41 4.41 -13.00 -1.45
CA SER A 41 3.82 -12.16 -2.51
C SER A 41 4.90 -11.57 -3.41
N GLN A 42 4.53 -10.97 -4.53
CA GLN A 42 5.51 -10.35 -5.43
C GLN A 42 6.34 -9.27 -4.72
N CYS A 43 5.68 -8.41 -3.94
CA CYS A 43 6.32 -7.36 -3.17
C CYS A 43 7.04 -7.80 -1.89
N SER A 44 7.26 -9.10 -1.71
CA SER A 44 8.02 -9.61 -0.58
C SER A 44 8.77 -10.91 -0.81
N ASN A 45 8.89 -11.43 -2.03
CA ASN A 45 9.46 -12.76 -2.26
C ASN A 45 10.97 -12.77 -2.52
N CYS A 46 11.65 -11.61 -2.40
CA CYS A 46 13.07 -11.42 -2.69
C CYS A 46 13.41 -11.55 -4.18
N VAL A 47 12.46 -11.29 -5.07
CA VAL A 47 12.62 -11.35 -6.53
C VAL A 47 12.11 -10.04 -7.11
N ASP A 48 12.83 -9.55 -8.11
CA ASP A 48 12.36 -8.51 -9.03
C ASP A 48 11.43 -9.22 -10.05
N ASP A 49 10.13 -9.32 -9.75
CA ASP A 49 9.15 -10.06 -10.53
C ASP A 49 8.81 -9.36 -11.86
N ASP A 50 8.93 -8.03 -11.92
CA ASP A 50 8.61 -7.23 -13.10
C ASP A 50 9.84 -6.89 -13.99
N ASN A 51 11.05 -7.09 -13.46
CA ASN A 51 12.37 -6.89 -14.07
C ASN A 51 12.73 -5.43 -14.35
N ASP A 52 12.26 -4.49 -13.52
CA ASP A 52 12.61 -3.07 -13.61
C ASP A 52 13.93 -2.72 -12.89
N GLY A 53 14.44 -3.64 -12.07
CA GLY A 53 15.69 -3.52 -11.33
C GLY A 53 15.54 -3.12 -9.87
N PHE A 54 14.32 -2.92 -9.38
CA PHE A 54 13.97 -2.76 -7.98
C PHE A 54 13.40 -4.08 -7.44
N VAL A 55 13.43 -4.26 -6.12
CA VAL A 55 12.99 -5.51 -5.49
C VAL A 55 12.17 -5.20 -4.26
N ASP A 56 10.97 -5.78 -4.19
CA ASP A 56 10.11 -5.76 -3.01
C ASP A 56 9.91 -4.31 -2.49
N GLY A 57 10.36 -4.01 -1.26
CA GLY A 57 10.19 -2.68 -0.66
C GLY A 57 11.02 -1.56 -1.28
N ALA A 58 11.94 -1.85 -2.20
CA ALA A 58 12.59 -0.81 -3.00
C ALA A 58 11.79 -0.48 -4.26
N ASP A 59 10.94 -1.40 -4.70
CA ASP A 59 10.03 -1.19 -5.81
C ASP A 59 8.95 -0.18 -5.38
N VAL A 60 8.66 0.75 -6.29
CA VAL A 60 7.80 1.89 -6.00
C VAL A 60 6.32 1.52 -6.05
N GLU A 61 5.95 0.48 -6.79
CA GLU A 61 4.62 -0.08 -6.89
C GLU A 61 4.24 -0.88 -5.64
N CYS A 62 5.23 -1.39 -4.91
CA CYS A 62 5.04 -2.16 -3.70
C CYS A 62 4.65 -1.30 -2.50
N SER A 63 3.34 -1.18 -2.26
CA SER A 63 2.78 -0.43 -1.15
C SER A 63 2.81 -1.20 0.19
N GLY A 64 2.91 -2.53 0.13
CA GLY A 64 3.03 -3.41 1.29
C GLY A 64 3.50 -4.83 0.96
N PRO A 65 3.90 -5.61 1.98
CA PRO A 65 4.51 -6.94 1.82
C PRO A 65 3.54 -8.04 1.39
N PHE A 66 2.24 -7.75 1.28
CA PHE A 66 1.25 -8.71 0.81
C PHE A 66 0.75 -8.37 -0.58
N ASP A 67 1.30 -7.33 -1.19
CA ASP A 67 0.96 -6.95 -2.55
C ASP A 67 1.49 -8.01 -3.52
N ASP A 68 0.60 -8.51 -4.35
CA ASP A 68 0.82 -9.60 -5.31
C ASP A 68 1.06 -9.06 -6.72
N ARG A 69 1.33 -7.76 -6.86
CA ARG A 69 1.72 -7.09 -8.11
C ARG A 69 2.85 -6.11 -7.85
N GLU A 70 3.97 -6.35 -8.51
CA GLU A 70 5.09 -5.41 -8.58
C GLU A 70 5.01 -4.56 -9.87
N ASP A 71 4.17 -4.94 -10.84
CA ASP A 71 4.06 -4.27 -12.16
C ASP A 71 3.06 -3.09 -12.22
N SER A 72 2.42 -2.77 -11.10
CA SER A 72 1.48 -1.64 -10.97
C SER A 72 1.19 -1.33 -9.50
N PHE A 73 0.69 -0.13 -9.19
CA PHE A 73 0.19 0.21 -7.84
C PHE A 73 -1.08 -0.57 -7.41
N GLU A 74 -1.52 -1.57 -8.17
CA GLU A 74 -2.59 -2.48 -7.73
C GLU A 74 -2.04 -3.45 -6.68
N THR A 75 -2.62 -3.50 -5.48
CA THR A 75 -2.15 -4.47 -4.47
C THR A 75 -2.33 -5.94 -4.89
N GLY A 76 -3.23 -6.23 -5.85
CA GLY A 76 -3.59 -7.60 -6.22
C GLY A 76 -4.43 -8.34 -5.15
N ILE A 77 -4.70 -7.69 -4.01
CA ILE A 77 -5.44 -8.28 -2.90
C ILE A 77 -6.96 -8.26 -3.19
N PRO A 78 -7.66 -9.41 -3.16
CA PRO A 78 -9.10 -9.43 -3.41
C PRO A 78 -9.89 -8.62 -2.39
N GLY A 79 -10.66 -7.65 -2.88
CA GLY A 79 -11.54 -6.83 -2.04
C GLY A 79 -10.88 -5.57 -1.48
N ASP A 80 -9.61 -5.35 -1.79
CA ASP A 80 -8.88 -4.14 -1.45
C ASP A 80 -9.16 -3.00 -2.45
N ASN A 81 -9.08 -1.77 -1.94
CA ASN A 81 -9.24 -0.50 -2.66
C ASN A 81 -10.41 -0.49 -3.67
N LYS A 82 -11.64 -0.82 -3.23
CA LYS A 82 -12.81 -0.96 -4.12
C LYS A 82 -13.71 0.27 -4.23
N ASP A 83 -13.68 1.17 -3.25
CA ASP A 83 -14.53 2.37 -3.27
C ASP A 83 -13.81 3.50 -4.03
N ALA A 84 -14.36 3.87 -5.19
CA ALA A 84 -13.82 4.96 -6.00
C ALA A 84 -14.15 6.35 -5.43
N VAL A 85 -15.10 6.45 -4.49
CA VAL A 85 -15.59 7.73 -3.95
C VAL A 85 -15.02 8.00 -2.57
N ASN A 86 -15.04 7.01 -1.68
CA ASN A 86 -14.49 7.14 -0.33
C ASN A 86 -13.20 6.36 -0.21
N GLN A 87 -12.20 6.96 0.41
CA GLN A 87 -10.90 6.37 0.67
C GLN A 87 -10.80 6.07 2.17
N ASP A 88 -10.44 4.84 2.47
CA ASP A 88 -10.06 4.30 3.77
C ASP A 88 -8.53 4.33 3.91
N CYS A 89 -7.98 3.58 4.88
CA CYS A 89 -6.55 3.38 4.96
C CYS A 89 -6.05 2.57 3.77
N PHE A 90 -5.36 3.22 2.83
CA PHE A 90 -4.89 2.56 1.62
C PHE A 90 -3.96 1.36 1.90
N PHE A 91 -3.19 1.44 2.99
CA PHE A 91 -2.11 0.50 3.32
C PHE A 91 -2.54 -0.61 4.29
N ASP A 92 -3.83 -0.78 4.56
CA ASP A 92 -4.33 -1.79 5.51
C ASP A 92 -4.79 -3.10 4.84
N GLY A 93 -4.71 -3.19 3.52
CA GLY A 93 -5.00 -4.39 2.73
C GLY A 93 -6.47 -4.78 2.69
N ASN A 94 -7.40 -3.89 3.03
CA ASN A 94 -8.84 -4.13 2.89
C ASN A 94 -9.62 -2.87 2.49
N SER A 95 -10.90 -3.05 2.18
CA SER A 95 -11.81 -1.93 1.90
C SER A 95 -12.88 -1.71 2.97
N GLY A 96 -13.17 -0.44 3.20
CA GLY A 96 -14.17 0.13 4.08
C GLY A 96 -13.58 0.59 5.42
N ALA A 97 -14.08 1.74 5.90
CA ALA A 97 -13.68 2.39 7.16
C ALA A 97 -13.83 1.59 8.48
N GLY A 98 -14.27 0.33 8.43
CA GLY A 98 -14.80 -0.40 9.59
C GLY A 98 -13.75 -0.71 10.66
N ASN A 99 -12.58 -1.17 10.23
CA ASN A 99 -11.47 -1.62 11.07
C ASN A 99 -10.54 -0.46 11.49
N ASP A 100 -10.45 0.61 10.71
CA ASP A 100 -9.48 1.72 10.88
C ASP A 100 -10.15 3.07 11.26
N GLY A 101 -11.42 3.27 10.93
CA GLY A 101 -12.13 4.55 11.08
C GLY A 101 -11.68 5.63 10.09
N CYS A 102 -10.98 5.27 9.01
CA CYS A 102 -10.58 6.16 7.93
C CYS A 102 -11.69 6.25 6.89
N ASN A 103 -12.15 7.46 6.58
CA ASN A 103 -13.10 7.68 5.51
C ASN A 103 -13.01 9.15 5.07
N ILE A 104 -12.42 9.39 3.93
CA ILE A 104 -12.45 10.70 3.29
C ILE A 104 -12.93 10.56 1.85
N HIS A 105 -13.50 11.62 1.32
CA HIS A 105 -13.88 11.63 -0.09
C HIS A 105 -12.64 11.78 -0.98
N VAL A 106 -12.52 11.02 -2.07
CA VAL A 106 -11.36 11.02 -3.00
C VAL A 106 -10.97 12.42 -3.49
N CYS A 107 -11.97 13.27 -3.71
CA CYS A 107 -11.75 14.67 -4.09
C CYS A 107 -11.03 15.54 -3.05
N CYS A 108 -10.96 15.11 -1.78
CA CYS A 108 -10.08 15.73 -0.79
C CYS A 108 -8.61 15.52 -1.13
N LEU A 109 -8.27 14.34 -1.68
CA LEU A 109 -6.92 14.03 -2.17
C LEU A 109 -6.64 14.71 -3.49
N LEU A 110 -7.61 14.77 -4.40
CA LEU A 110 -7.42 15.41 -5.72
C LEU A 110 -7.38 16.95 -5.69
N GLY A 111 -7.27 17.55 -4.50
CA GLY A 111 -7.13 18.99 -4.32
C GLY A 111 -8.37 19.80 -4.68
N ALA A 112 -9.55 19.18 -4.74
CA ALA A 112 -10.78 19.87 -5.15
C ALA A 112 -11.25 20.83 -4.04
N THR A 113 -11.25 22.13 -4.32
CA THR A 113 -11.72 23.15 -3.37
C THR A 113 -13.21 23.45 -3.53
N THR A 114 -13.82 22.96 -4.62
CA THR A 114 -15.24 23.12 -4.93
C THR A 114 -15.85 21.81 -5.43
N LYS A 115 -17.19 21.70 -5.37
CA LYS A 115 -17.90 20.53 -5.91
C LYS A 115 -17.71 20.33 -7.41
N GLN A 116 -17.49 21.42 -8.14
CA GLN A 116 -17.33 21.40 -9.59
C GLN A 116 -15.94 20.88 -10.01
N GLU A 117 -14.94 21.00 -9.14
CA GLU A 117 -13.59 20.49 -9.37
C GLU A 117 -13.48 18.99 -9.12
N CYS A 118 -14.45 18.40 -8.40
CA CYS A 118 -14.44 16.99 -8.02
C CYS A 118 -14.82 16.09 -9.21
N PRO A 119 -13.89 15.28 -9.75
CA PRO A 119 -14.16 14.48 -10.95
C PRO A 119 -14.96 13.21 -10.67
N ILE A 120 -14.98 12.74 -9.42
CA ILE A 120 -15.58 11.46 -9.01
C ILE A 120 -16.49 11.74 -7.82
N GLY A 121 -17.76 11.31 -7.85
CA GLY A 121 -18.63 11.43 -6.66
C GLY A 121 -19.04 12.86 -6.25
N ALA A 122 -18.93 13.86 -7.13
CA ALA A 122 -19.18 15.29 -6.82
C ALA A 122 -20.48 15.62 -6.05
N ASN A 123 -21.52 14.80 -6.17
CA ASN A 123 -22.79 14.95 -5.44
C ASN A 123 -22.69 14.58 -3.95
N GLN A 124 -21.68 13.81 -3.56
CA GLN A 124 -21.38 13.39 -2.18
C GLN A 124 -20.23 14.20 -1.58
N PHE A 125 -19.54 14.99 -2.39
CA PHE A 125 -18.42 15.81 -1.96
C PHE A 125 -18.85 17.10 -1.24
N GLU A 126 -18.23 17.37 -0.10
CA GLU A 126 -18.29 18.64 0.62
C GLU A 126 -16.85 19.09 0.97
N PRO A 127 -16.31 20.16 0.35
CA PRO A 127 -14.92 20.57 0.57
C PRO A 127 -14.57 20.87 2.04
N ASN A 128 -15.52 21.35 2.84
CA ASN A 128 -15.27 21.67 4.24
C ASN A 128 -15.11 20.42 5.12
N ASP A 129 -15.63 19.27 4.68
CA ASP A 129 -15.51 17.99 5.39
C ASP A 129 -14.14 17.34 5.13
N CYS A 130 -13.38 17.84 4.15
CA CYS A 130 -12.01 17.39 3.92
C CYS A 130 -11.08 17.78 5.07
N PRO A 131 -10.11 16.93 5.42
CA PRO A 131 -9.01 17.33 6.27
C PRO A 131 -8.15 18.42 5.60
N PRO A 132 -7.28 19.10 6.35
CA PRO A 132 -6.26 19.97 5.78
C PRO A 132 -5.38 19.22 4.76
N PRO A 133 -4.95 19.88 3.67
CA PRO A 133 -4.95 21.33 3.46
C PRO A 133 -6.23 21.92 2.84
N ILE A 134 -7.15 21.10 2.36
CA ILE A 134 -8.32 21.56 1.59
C ILE A 134 -9.43 22.12 2.48
N GLY A 135 -9.77 21.39 3.53
CA GLY A 135 -10.88 21.73 4.42
C GLY A 135 -10.45 21.91 5.87
N THR A 136 -11.45 21.81 6.75
CA THR A 136 -11.27 21.87 8.21
C THR A 136 -11.82 20.62 8.90
N GLY A 137 -12.16 19.60 8.12
CA GLY A 137 -12.54 18.30 8.60
C GLY A 137 -11.43 17.70 9.46
N VAL A 138 -11.83 16.80 10.35
CA VAL A 138 -10.89 16.12 11.25
C VAL A 138 -10.95 14.63 10.97
N ILE A 139 -9.78 14.02 10.83
CA ILE A 139 -9.69 12.57 10.76
C ILE A 139 -9.79 11.99 12.17
N SER A 140 -10.46 10.85 12.29
CA SER A 140 -10.62 10.18 13.58
C SER A 140 -9.26 9.79 14.17
N GLN A 141 -9.12 9.83 15.50
CA GLN A 141 -7.88 9.40 16.16
C GLN A 141 -7.58 7.93 15.85
N LYS A 142 -8.62 7.11 15.73
CA LYS A 142 -8.50 5.70 15.31
C LYS A 142 -7.82 5.58 13.95
N CYS A 143 -8.24 6.38 12.96
CA CYS A 143 -7.61 6.37 11.65
C CYS A 143 -6.13 6.77 11.72
N LYS A 144 -5.81 7.81 12.50
CA LYS A 144 -4.42 8.25 12.70
C LYS A 144 -3.55 7.15 13.33
N ASP A 145 -4.07 6.50 14.36
CA ASP A 145 -3.33 5.50 15.13
C ASP A 145 -3.21 4.17 14.38
N GLU A 146 -4.24 3.76 13.63
CA GLU A 146 -4.23 2.49 12.90
C GLU A 146 -3.56 2.61 11.54
N CYS A 147 -3.82 3.68 10.79
CA CYS A 147 -3.28 3.82 9.44
C CYS A 147 -1.91 4.51 9.39
N GLY A 148 -1.65 5.47 10.30
CA GLY A 148 -0.41 6.26 10.27
C GLY A 148 0.87 5.44 10.44
N LYS A 149 0.76 4.26 11.07
CA LYS A 149 1.87 3.31 11.25
C LYS A 149 2.09 2.37 10.04
N LEU A 150 1.15 2.35 9.11
CA LEU A 150 1.17 1.50 7.90
C LEU A 150 1.65 2.30 6.69
N ALA A 151 1.27 3.58 6.60
CA ALA A 151 1.70 4.44 5.51
C ALA A 151 3.25 4.53 5.45
N PRO A 152 3.87 4.22 4.30
CA PRO A 152 5.31 4.33 4.15
C PRO A 152 5.78 5.79 4.16
N PRO A 153 7.09 6.02 4.38
CA PRO A 153 7.66 7.35 4.26
C PRO A 153 7.36 7.95 2.89
N GLY A 154 6.98 9.22 2.86
CA GLY A 154 6.51 9.91 1.66
C GLY A 154 5.02 9.75 1.37
N CYS A 155 4.25 9.01 2.17
CA CYS A 155 2.81 8.80 1.94
C CYS A 155 1.93 9.31 3.08
N ASP A 156 0.75 9.82 2.72
CA ASP A 156 -0.34 9.98 3.68
C ASP A 156 -1.11 8.67 3.89
N CYS A 157 -2.11 8.65 4.76
CA CYS A 157 -2.89 7.45 5.06
C CYS A 157 -3.80 6.95 3.92
N PHE A 158 -4.08 7.76 2.90
CA PHE A 158 -5.12 7.49 1.91
C PHE A 158 -4.54 7.24 0.51
N GLY A 159 -3.22 7.03 0.42
CA GLY A 159 -2.55 6.71 -0.83
C GLY A 159 -2.20 7.94 -1.67
N CYS A 160 -2.03 9.12 -1.07
CA CYS A 160 -1.33 10.22 -1.72
C CYS A 160 0.16 10.18 -1.33
N CYS A 161 1.02 9.84 -2.29
CA CYS A 161 2.44 9.60 -2.06
C CYS A 161 3.30 10.54 -2.89
N THR A 162 4.34 11.09 -2.28
CA THR A 162 5.48 11.69 -2.99
C THR A 162 6.30 10.57 -3.60
N VAL A 163 6.18 10.38 -4.90
CA VAL A 163 6.84 9.29 -5.63
C VAL A 163 7.88 9.87 -6.58
N CYS A 164 9.08 9.30 -6.59
CA CYS A 164 10.17 9.71 -7.45
C CYS A 164 10.32 8.75 -8.63
N ASP A 165 10.36 9.30 -9.85
CA ASP A 165 10.70 8.53 -11.05
C ASP A 165 12.17 8.11 -10.98
N PRO A 166 12.49 6.80 -10.90
CA PRO A 166 13.88 6.35 -10.73
C PRO A 166 14.79 6.69 -11.92
N ALA A 167 14.23 6.92 -13.11
CA ALA A 167 14.99 7.27 -14.31
C ALA A 167 15.41 8.75 -14.34
N THR A 168 14.61 9.63 -13.74
CA THR A 168 14.84 11.09 -13.78
C THR A 168 15.12 11.70 -12.42
N ASN A 169 14.88 10.96 -11.34
CA ASN A 169 14.86 11.39 -9.94
C ASN A 169 13.94 12.61 -9.71
N GLN A 170 12.91 12.76 -10.55
CA GLN A 170 11.88 13.78 -10.37
C GLN A 170 10.76 13.22 -9.49
N CYS A 171 10.51 13.90 -8.38
CA CYS A 171 9.46 13.52 -7.43
C CYS A 171 8.18 14.33 -7.61
N VAL A 172 7.03 13.67 -7.48
CA VAL A 172 5.69 14.24 -7.61
C VAL A 172 4.71 13.57 -6.66
N ASP A 173 3.73 14.31 -6.17
CA ASP A 173 2.64 13.74 -5.36
C ASP A 173 1.58 13.13 -6.28
N ILE A 174 1.32 11.83 -6.10
CA ILE A 174 0.35 11.07 -6.90
C ILE A 174 -0.59 10.25 -6.02
N ALA A 175 -1.83 10.13 -6.48
CA ALA A 175 -2.78 9.19 -5.90
C ALA A 175 -2.46 7.80 -6.43
N VAL A 176 -1.88 6.94 -5.59
CA VAL A 176 -1.46 5.58 -5.96
C VAL A 176 -2.64 4.60 -6.02
N ASN A 177 -3.80 4.97 -5.47
CA ASN A 177 -4.98 4.11 -5.53
C ASN A 177 -5.40 3.85 -7.00
N PRO A 178 -5.43 2.58 -7.48
CA PRO A 178 -5.80 2.25 -8.85
C PRO A 178 -7.24 2.62 -9.24
N GLN A 179 -8.16 2.75 -8.28
CA GLN A 179 -9.50 3.26 -8.60
C GLN A 179 -9.49 4.75 -8.95
N THR A 180 -8.49 5.48 -8.46
CA THR A 180 -8.26 6.90 -8.74
C THR A 180 -7.36 7.08 -9.96
N SER A 181 -6.28 6.29 -10.05
CA SER A 181 -5.25 6.36 -11.09
C SER A 181 -5.01 4.98 -11.75
N PRO A 182 -5.95 4.44 -12.54
CA PRO A 182 -5.91 3.05 -13.02
C PRO A 182 -4.79 2.73 -14.01
N ASP A 183 -4.21 3.74 -14.64
CA ASP A 183 -3.14 3.59 -15.64
C ASP A 183 -1.77 4.05 -15.09
N CYS A 184 -1.65 4.24 -13.78
CA CYS A 184 -0.44 4.72 -13.12
C CYS A 184 0.53 3.57 -12.79
N ASP A 185 1.79 3.73 -13.16
CA ASP A 185 2.91 2.81 -12.91
C ASP A 185 4.25 3.58 -12.88
N ALA A 186 5.35 2.93 -12.49
CA ALA A 186 6.70 3.51 -12.41
C ALA A 186 7.15 4.14 -13.72
N THR A 187 6.74 3.58 -14.86
CA THR A 187 7.15 4.08 -16.17
C THR A 187 6.47 5.40 -16.55
N ASN A 188 5.42 5.78 -15.81
CA ASN A 188 4.57 6.91 -16.16
C ASN A 188 4.17 7.82 -14.99
N ILE A 189 4.84 7.72 -13.83
CA ILE A 189 4.72 8.60 -12.64
C ILE A 189 4.57 10.08 -13.01
N LEU A 190 5.35 10.56 -13.99
CA LEU A 190 5.37 11.96 -14.41
C LEU A 190 4.19 12.38 -15.30
N ASP A 191 3.38 11.46 -15.81
CA ASP A 191 2.21 11.75 -16.64
C ASP A 191 0.96 12.00 -15.77
N PRO A 192 0.52 13.26 -15.61
CA PRO A 192 -0.61 13.59 -14.74
C PRO A 192 -1.96 13.11 -15.30
N THR A 193 -2.00 12.58 -16.52
CA THR A 193 -3.22 11.99 -17.10
C THR A 193 -3.37 10.51 -16.76
N LYS A 194 -2.30 9.87 -16.29
CA LYS A 194 -2.27 8.48 -15.84
C LYS A 194 -2.15 8.39 -14.32
N CYS A 195 -1.20 9.15 -13.77
CA CYS A 195 -0.97 9.30 -12.33
C CYS A 195 -1.53 10.63 -11.85
N LEU A 196 -2.79 10.62 -11.40
CA LEU A 196 -3.45 11.85 -10.95
C LEU A 196 -2.67 12.48 -9.79
N ARG A 197 -2.49 13.80 -9.86
CA ARG A 197 -1.86 14.57 -8.79
C ARG A 197 -2.80 14.66 -7.60
N CYS A 198 -2.20 14.67 -6.41
CA CYS A 198 -2.93 14.78 -5.16
C CYS A 198 -2.24 15.75 -4.20
N ASP A 199 -3.01 16.21 -3.22
CA ASP A 199 -2.53 16.96 -2.06
C ASP A 199 -2.58 16.05 -0.84
N GLN A 200 -1.42 15.84 -0.21
CA GLN A 200 -1.30 14.96 0.94
C GLN A 200 -2.08 15.46 2.15
N VAL A 201 -2.77 14.54 2.82
CA VAL A 201 -3.41 14.79 4.10
C VAL A 201 -2.38 14.83 5.23
N THR A 202 -2.05 16.03 5.66
CA THR A 202 -1.01 16.27 6.68
C THR A 202 -1.31 15.74 8.09
N GLU A 203 -2.55 15.29 8.35
CA GLU A 203 -2.96 14.83 9.68
C GLU A 203 -2.73 13.34 9.93
N CYS A 204 -2.35 12.56 8.91
CA CYS A 204 -2.23 11.11 8.98
C CYS A 204 -1.16 10.59 8.00
N GLY A 205 -0.31 9.68 8.46
CA GLY A 205 0.72 9.04 7.64
C GLY A 205 2.11 9.60 7.93
N ASN A 206 3.04 9.33 7.01
CA ASN A 206 4.44 9.73 7.10
C ASN A 206 4.82 10.54 5.85
N PRO A 207 4.22 11.73 5.61
CA PRO A 207 4.40 12.46 4.36
C PRO A 207 5.82 12.99 4.13
N GLU A 208 6.67 12.97 5.16
CA GLU A 208 8.04 13.47 5.07
C GLU A 208 8.95 12.48 4.31
N CYS A 209 9.48 12.91 3.17
CA CYS A 209 10.60 12.26 2.48
C CYS A 209 11.40 13.27 1.64
N GLY A 210 12.58 12.87 1.19
CA GLY A 210 13.43 13.63 0.28
C GLY A 210 14.10 14.87 0.90
N GLY A 211 14.86 15.58 0.06
CA GLY A 211 15.56 16.81 0.46
C GLY A 211 16.45 16.62 1.69
N THR A 212 16.43 17.60 2.60
CA THR A 212 17.26 17.59 3.82
C THR A 212 16.68 16.75 4.95
N SER A 213 15.54 16.08 4.74
CA SER A 213 15.01 15.11 5.73
C SER A 213 15.89 13.86 5.79
N CYS A 214 16.61 13.58 4.69
CA CYS A 214 17.38 12.37 4.48
C CYS A 214 16.56 11.07 4.53
N ILE A 215 15.24 11.18 4.44
CA ILE A 215 14.32 10.04 4.37
C ILE A 215 14.10 9.71 2.89
N LEU A 216 14.20 8.44 2.49
CA LEU A 216 13.95 8.04 1.11
C LEU A 216 12.46 8.15 0.79
N CYS A 217 12.15 8.77 -0.35
CA CYS A 217 10.83 8.64 -0.98
C CYS A 217 10.75 7.31 -1.74
N PRO A 218 9.54 6.77 -2.00
CA PRO A 218 9.34 5.70 -2.95
C PRO A 218 10.01 5.99 -4.30
N GLY A 219 10.74 5.01 -4.84
CA GLY A 219 11.54 5.13 -6.06
C GLY A 219 12.91 5.81 -5.90
N GLN A 220 13.39 6.02 -4.66
CA GLN A 220 14.73 6.54 -4.39
C GLN A 220 15.66 5.50 -3.74
N THR A 221 16.94 5.64 -4.03
CA THR A 221 18.05 4.91 -3.42
C THR A 221 18.86 5.81 -2.49
N GLU A 222 19.77 5.25 -1.68
CA GLU A 222 20.70 6.08 -0.87
C GLU A 222 21.57 7.01 -1.73
N ALA A 223 21.77 6.68 -3.01
CA ALA A 223 22.48 7.53 -3.96
C ALA A 223 21.72 8.82 -4.33
N ASP A 224 20.40 8.85 -4.12
CA ASP A 224 19.52 9.97 -4.44
C ASP A 224 19.36 10.95 -3.28
N LEU A 225 19.88 10.61 -2.09
CA LEU A 225 19.83 11.48 -0.92
C LEU A 225 20.54 12.82 -1.18
N ASP A 226 20.02 13.88 -0.58
CA ASP A 226 20.64 15.21 -0.65
C ASP A 226 22.10 15.15 -0.18
N PRO A 227 23.04 15.90 -0.79
CA PRO A 227 24.45 15.86 -0.40
C PRO A 227 24.75 16.23 1.06
N SER A 228 23.81 16.89 1.76
CA SER A 228 23.89 17.15 3.20
C SER A 228 23.64 15.90 4.05
N CYS A 229 22.96 14.89 3.50
CA CYS A 229 22.82 13.58 4.07
C CYS A 229 24.14 12.83 3.93
N THR A 230 24.63 12.20 5.00
CA THR A 230 25.94 11.55 5.01
C THR A 230 25.97 10.21 4.26
N GLY A 231 25.10 10.04 3.25
CA GLY A 231 24.87 8.78 2.53
C GLY A 231 24.26 7.71 3.44
N THR A 232 23.29 8.08 4.27
CA THR A 232 22.59 7.13 5.14
C THR A 232 21.14 7.57 5.26
N ALA A 233 20.23 6.71 4.80
CA ALA A 233 18.81 6.97 4.91
C ALA A 233 18.40 7.15 6.39
N GLN A 234 17.55 8.14 6.63
CA GLN A 234 16.86 8.37 7.90
C GLN A 234 15.43 7.85 7.77
N CYS A 235 14.75 7.72 8.91
CA CYS A 235 13.35 7.33 8.93
C CYS A 235 12.52 8.37 9.70
N PRO A 236 11.21 8.49 9.38
CA PRO A 236 10.30 9.33 10.14
C PRO A 236 10.36 9.06 11.65
N VAL A 237 10.11 10.09 12.46
CA VAL A 237 10.21 9.96 13.92
C VAL A 237 9.32 8.82 14.43
N GLY A 238 9.92 7.90 15.20
CA GLY A 238 9.20 6.76 15.79
C GLY A 238 9.22 5.49 14.94
N THR A 239 9.78 5.55 13.72
CA THR A 239 10.03 4.36 12.89
C THR A 239 11.47 3.89 13.04
N THR A 240 11.70 2.59 12.84
CA THR A 240 13.02 1.95 12.96
C THR A 240 13.61 1.76 11.57
N SER A 241 14.91 2.01 11.39
CA SER A 241 15.57 1.69 10.13
C SER A 241 15.79 0.19 9.98
N CYS A 242 15.66 -0.30 8.76
CA CYS A 242 16.06 -1.64 8.35
C CYS A 242 17.28 -1.56 7.44
N THR A 243 18.12 -2.59 7.50
CA THR A 243 19.20 -2.78 6.51
C THR A 243 19.08 -4.20 6.00
N PRO A 244 18.75 -4.41 4.71
CA PRO A 244 18.47 -5.73 4.18
C PRO A 244 19.64 -6.71 4.10
N SER A 245 20.83 -6.32 4.56
CA SER A 245 21.99 -7.21 4.56
C SER A 245 21.75 -8.41 5.48
N ALA A 246 22.21 -9.61 5.08
CA ALA A 246 22.11 -10.88 5.82
C ALA A 246 22.73 -10.90 7.25
N SER A 247 23.23 -9.75 7.73
CA SER A 247 23.76 -9.54 9.08
C SER A 247 23.32 -8.18 9.70
N GLY A 248 22.44 -7.42 9.03
CA GLY A 248 21.88 -6.12 9.42
C GLY A 248 20.39 -6.23 9.76
N GLY A 249 19.85 -5.23 10.47
CA GLY A 249 18.59 -5.33 11.21
C GLY A 249 17.38 -5.71 10.34
N ILE A 250 16.83 -6.87 10.64
CA ILE A 250 15.51 -7.34 10.22
C ILE A 250 14.46 -6.45 10.92
N CYS A 251 13.46 -5.98 10.18
CA CYS A 251 12.30 -5.37 10.82
C CYS A 251 11.70 -6.36 11.85
N PRO A 252 11.30 -5.88 13.05
CA PRO A 252 10.58 -6.67 14.02
C PRO A 252 9.42 -7.46 13.40
N ASP A 253 9.01 -8.55 14.05
CA ASP A 253 7.84 -9.32 13.62
C ASP A 253 6.64 -8.39 13.35
N GLN A 254 5.94 -8.64 12.23
CA GLN A 254 4.82 -7.84 11.72
C GLN A 254 5.22 -6.45 11.18
N GLN A 255 6.45 -6.32 10.68
CA GLN A 255 6.91 -5.10 10.03
C GLN A 255 7.64 -5.38 8.71
N PHE A 256 7.42 -4.52 7.72
CA PHE A 256 8.02 -4.57 6.40
C PHE A 256 9.02 -3.43 6.21
N CYS A 257 10.09 -3.68 5.46
CA CYS A 257 11.11 -2.68 5.16
C CYS A 257 10.70 -1.89 3.91
N ALA A 258 10.03 -0.76 4.11
CA ALA A 258 9.66 0.13 3.01
C ALA A 258 10.83 1.00 2.57
N ASN A 259 10.89 1.30 1.27
CA ASN A 259 11.89 2.12 0.59
C ASN A 259 13.32 1.60 0.77
N GLY A 260 13.53 0.28 0.89
CA GLY A 260 14.83 -0.33 1.11
C GLY A 260 15.07 -1.55 0.22
N ASP A 261 16.31 -1.75 -0.24
CA ASP A 261 16.64 -2.73 -1.27
C ASP A 261 17.43 -3.95 -0.73
N PRO A 262 16.83 -5.17 -0.75
CA PRO A 262 17.47 -6.41 -0.33
C PRO A 262 18.72 -6.83 -1.10
N MET A 263 18.81 -6.45 -2.37
CA MET A 263 19.89 -6.89 -3.26
C MET A 263 21.13 -6.00 -3.14
N THR A 264 20.94 -4.70 -2.98
CA THR A 264 22.04 -3.73 -2.81
C THR A 264 22.42 -3.50 -1.35
N GLY A 265 21.52 -3.85 -0.42
CA GLY A 265 21.71 -3.67 1.02
C GLY A 265 21.42 -2.25 1.50
N GLU A 266 20.72 -1.45 0.68
CA GLU A 266 20.30 -0.09 1.01
C GLU A 266 19.24 -0.09 2.09
N GLY A 267 19.39 0.83 3.05
CA GLY A 267 18.52 0.88 4.22
C GLY A 267 17.17 1.52 3.92
N GLY A 268 16.12 0.98 4.54
CA GLY A 268 14.76 1.52 4.48
C GLY A 268 14.18 1.78 5.87
N CYS A 269 12.85 1.87 5.95
CA CYS A 269 12.12 2.11 7.19
C CYS A 269 11.10 1.01 7.47
N CYS A 270 11.09 0.50 8.69
CA CYS A 270 10.14 -0.52 9.13
C CYS A 270 8.76 0.10 9.35
N ILE A 271 7.79 -0.34 8.55
CA ILE A 271 6.36 -0.01 8.68
C ILE A 271 5.59 -1.20 9.24
N GLN A 272 4.47 -0.95 9.92
CA GLN A 272 3.62 -2.05 10.39
C GLN A 272 2.88 -2.72 9.25
N VAL A 273 2.57 -3.99 9.46
CA VAL A 273 1.76 -4.81 8.55
C VAL A 273 0.57 -5.31 9.35
N LEU A 274 -0.65 -5.02 8.89
CA LEU A 274 -1.85 -5.56 9.53
C LEU A 274 -2.10 -7.00 9.05
N GLN A 275 -2.65 -7.81 9.97
CA GLN A 275 -3.11 -9.19 9.73
C GLN A 275 -4.63 -9.23 9.55
#